data_AF-A0A914SHC2-F1
#
_entry.id   AF-A0A914SHC2-F1
#
_cell.length_a   1.000
_cell.length_b   1.000
_cell.length_c   1.000
_cell.angle_alpha   90.00
_cell.angle_beta   90.00
_cell.angle_gamma   90.00
#
_symmetry.space_group_name_H-M   'P 1'
#
loop_
_entity.id
_entity.type
_entity.pdbx_description
1 polymer ?
#
loop_
_entity_poly.entity_id
_entity_poly.type
_entity_poly.pdbx_seq_one_letter_code
_entity_poly.pdbx_strand_id
1 'polypeptide(L)' 'MILAYRNQLFSVHSSGRIKVYDDLEVKLETKLKSDSISGSLTSVAFLPNNKMFLFGSSTGHIRLFC' A
#
# COMPACT_ATOMS: atom_id res chain seq x y z
N MET A 1 -5.99 -4.19 4.21
CA MET A 1 -6.49 -2.80 4.15
C MET A 1 -6.87 -2.51 2.71
N ILE A 2 -7.89 -1.70 2.47
CA ILE A 2 -8.37 -1.35 1.13
C ILE A 2 -8.51 0.17 1.09
N LEU A 3 -8.02 0.81 0.03
CA LEU A 3 -8.27 2.22 -0.25
C LEU A 3 -8.74 2.37 -1.69
N ALA A 4 -9.60 3.35 -1.95
CA ALA A 4 -10.04 3.70 -3.29
C ALA A 4 -9.60 5.13 -3.61
N TYR A 5 -9.12 5.35 -4.83
CA TYR A 5 -8.83 6.69 -5.33
C TYR A 5 -9.17 6.75 -6.82
N ARG A 6 -10.13 7.61 -7.18
CA ARG A 6 -10.72 7.67 -8.53
C ARG A 6 -11.24 6.29 -8.94
N ASN A 7 -10.88 5.83 -10.14
CA ASN A 7 -11.26 4.53 -10.68
C ASN A 7 -10.33 3.38 -10.25
N GLN A 8 -9.42 3.65 -9.31
CA GLN A 8 -8.45 2.66 -8.85
C GLN A 8 -8.77 2.19 -7.43
N LEU A 9 -8.74 0.88 -7.24
CA LEU A 9 -8.81 0.23 -5.93
C LEU A 9 -7.42 -0.29 -5.57
N PHE A 10 -6.96 -0.02 -4.36
CA PHE A 10 -5.71 -0.56 -3.84
C PHE A 10 -6.03 -1.51 -2.71
N SER A 11 -5.54 -2.75 -2.80
CA SER A 11 -5.58 -3.69 -1.70
C SER A 11 -4.17 -3.89 -1.16
N VAL A 12 -4.03 -3.78 0.16
CA VAL A 12 -2.75 -3.92 0.86
C VAL A 12 -2.89 -5.00 1.92
N HIS A 13 -2.11 -6.05 1.77
CA HIS A 13 -2.03 -7.15 2.71
C HIS A 13 -1.02 -6.86 3.82
N SER A 14 -1.23 -7.43 5.01
CA SER A 14 -0.33 -7.25 6.16
C SER A 14 1.11 -7.70 5.90
N SER A 15 1.30 -8.61 4.94
CA SER A 15 2.61 -9.09 4.47
C SER A 15 3.32 -8.17 3.45
N GLY A 16 2.77 -6.98 3.18
CA GLY A 16 3.38 -6.01 2.28
C GLY A 16 3.09 -6.23 0.79
N ARG A 17 2.18 -7.15 0.43
CA ARG A 17 1.67 -7.25 -0.94
C ARG A 17 0.66 -6.14 -1.21
N ILE A 18 0.83 -5.45 -2.32
CA ILE A 18 -0.03 -4.38 -2.80
C ILE A 18 -0.55 -4.78 -4.17
N LYS A 19 -1.87 -4.72 -4.36
CA LYS A 19 -2.52 -4.87 -5.66
C LYS A 19 -3.26 -3.59 -6.01
N VAL A 20 -3.19 -3.21 -7.28
CA VAL A 20 -3.92 -2.09 -7.87
C VAL A 20 -4.87 -2.64 -8.90
N TYR A 21 -6.14 -2.28 -8.77
CA TYR A 21 -7.19 -2.65 -9.70
C TYR A 21 -7.64 -1.42 -10.47
N ASP A 22 -7.95 -1.59 -11.75
CA ASP A 22 -8.49 -0.59 -12.67
C ASP A 22 -9.59 -1.30 -13.50
N ASP A 23 -10.82 -0.79 -13.46
CA ASP A 23 -11.98 -1.42 -14.13
C ASP A 23 -12.10 -2.94 -13.91
N LEU A 24 -11.94 -3.37 -12.65
CA LEU A 24 -12.03 -4.77 -12.17
C LEU A 24 -10.85 -5.68 -12.54
N GLU A 25 -9.89 -5.21 -13.33
CA GLU A 25 -8.69 -5.94 -13.69
C GLU A 25 -7.51 -5.58 -12.78
N VAL A 26 -6.64 -6.54 -12.49
CA VAL A 26 -5.39 -6.28 -11.76
C VAL A 26 -4.40 -5.62 -12.70
N LYS A 27 -4.17 -4.33 -12.50
CA LYS A 27 -3.20 -3.54 -13.28
C LYS A 27 -1.77 -3.69 -12.77
N LEU A 28 -1.61 -3.83 -11.46
CA LEU A 28 -0.31 -3.95 -10.80
C LEU A 28 -0.41 -4.84 -9.57
N GLU A 29 0.56 -5.73 -9.40
CA GLU A 29 0.81 -6.43 -8.15
C GLU A 29 2.29 -6.28 -7.80
N THR A 30 2.58 -5.83 -6.59
CA THR A 30 3.94 -5.68 -6.09
C THR A 30 4.04 -6.12 -4.63
N LYS A 31 5.26 -6.42 -4.19
CA LYS A 31 5.56 -6.77 -2.82
C LYS A 31 6.63 -5.80 -2.30
N LEU A 32 6.31 -5.12 -1.20
CA LEU A 32 7.30 -4.35 -0.44
C LEU A 32 8.42 -5.29 -0.01
N LYS A 33 9.68 -4.86 -0.13
CA LYS A 33 10.80 -5.69 0.31
C LYS A 33 10.70 -5.90 1.82
N SER A 34 11.06 -7.08 2.30
CA SER A 34 10.85 -7.49 3.71
C SER A 34 11.66 -6.67 4.71
N ASP A 35 12.77 -6.09 4.29
CA ASP A 35 13.62 -5.16 5.04
C ASP A 35 13.07 -3.72 5.02
N SER A 36 12.08 -3.44 4.18
CA SER A 36 11.59 -2.08 3.99
C SER A 36 10.64 -1.63 5.07
N ILE A 37 10.00 -2.52 5.83
CA ILE A 37 9.16 -2.18 6.98
C ILE A 37 9.30 -3.30 8.02
N SER A 38 9.72 -2.96 9.24
CA SER A 38 9.74 -3.91 10.35
C SER A 38 8.33 -4.12 10.89
N GLY A 39 7.92 -5.36 11.16
CA GLY A 39 6.60 -5.69 11.68
C GLY A 39 5.52 -5.86 10.59
N SER A 40 4.26 -5.90 11.00
CA SER A 40 3.12 -6.08 10.10
C SER A 40 2.50 -4.73 9.76
N LEU A 41 2.05 -4.57 8.51
CA LEU A 41 1.32 -3.38 8.11
C LEU A 41 -0.02 -3.27 8.82
N THR A 42 -0.29 -2.13 9.43
CA THR A 42 -1.50 -1.84 10.20
C THR A 42 -2.37 -0.76 9.56
N SER A 43 -1.77 0.16 8.81
CA SER A 43 -2.48 1.26 8.14
C SER A 43 -1.84 1.62 6.81
N VAL A 44 -2.64 2.18 5.90
CA VAL A 44 -2.21 2.71 4.61
C VAL A 44 -2.92 4.02 4.29
N ALA A 45 -2.20 4.99 3.74
CA ALA A 45 -2.75 6.17 3.11
C ALA A 45 -2.11 6.40 1.73
N PHE A 46 -2.91 6.83 0.75
CA PHE A 46 -2.41 7.23 -0.55
C PHE A 46 -2.35 8.75 -0.64
N LEU A 47 -1.24 9.27 -1.17
CA LEU A 47 -0.96 10.69 -1.33
C LEU A 47 -1.09 11.06 -2.82
N PRO A 48 -2.22 11.66 -3.26
CA PRO A 48 -2.53 11.81 -4.68
C PRO A 48 -1.55 12.70 -5.46
N ASN A 49 -1.05 13.75 -4.82
CA ASN A 49 -0.22 14.76 -5.48
C ASN A 49 1.13 14.19 -5.91
N ASN A 50 1.73 13.36 -5.06
CA ASN A 50 3.04 12.76 -5.31
C ASN A 50 2.94 11.28 -5.76
N LYS A 51 1.71 10.75 -5.85
CA LYS A 51 1.42 9.32 -6.14
C LYS A 51 2.19 8.37 -5.21
N MET A 52 2.24 8.69 -3.92
CA MET A 52 3.00 7.93 -2.92
C MET A 52 2.10 7.18 -1.96
N PHE A 53 2.63 6.15 -1.31
CA PHE A 53 1.96 5.42 -0.24
C PHE A 53 2.65 5.67 1.09
N LEU A 54 1.85 5.96 2.11
CA LEU A 54 2.28 5.99 3.49
C LEU A 54 1.78 4.72 4.18
N PHE A 55 2.68 3.98 4.82
CA PHE A 55 2.36 2.76 5.54
C PHE A 55 2.72 2.89 7.00
N GLY A 56 1.78 2.54 7.87
CA GLY A 56 2.03 2.36 9.29
C GLY A 56 2.27 0.88 9.63
N SER A 57 3.15 0.64 10.59
CA SER A 57 3.49 -0.70 11.10
C SER A 57 3.07 -0.90 12.55
N SER A 58 2.88 -2.16 12.95
CA SER A 58 2.69 -2.58 14.34
C SER A 58 3.86 -2.23 15.27
N THR A 59 5.04 -1.91 14.72
CA THR A 59 6.22 -1.46 15.46
C THR A 59 6.24 0.05 15.72
N GLY A 60 5.18 0.78 15.34
CA GLY A 60 5.09 2.23 15.51
C GLY A 60 5.83 3.04 14.43
N HIS A 61 6.44 2.37 13.44
CA HIS A 61 7.07 3.05 12.31
C HIS A 61 6.06 3.45 11.22
N ILE A 62 6.30 4.61 10.62
CA ILE A 62 5.62 5.09 9.42
C ILE A 62 6.65 5.22 8.31
N ARG A 63 6.35 4.69 7.12
CA ARG A 63 7.26 4.77 5.97
C ARG A 63 6.52 5.19 4.70
N LEU A 64 7.24 5.94 3.88
CA LEU A 64 6.76 6.51 2.63
C LEU A 64 7.40 5.77 1.45
N PHE A 65 6.60 5.37 0.47
CA PHE A 65 7.04 4.65 -0.73
C PHE A 65 6.54 5.35 -2.00
N CYS A 66 7.39 5.35 -3.03
CA CYS A 66 7.07 5.79 -4.39
C CYS A 66 6.75 4.61 -5.31
#